data_AF-W7CZ82-F1
#
_entry.id   AF-W7CZ82-F1
#
_cell.length_a   1.000
_cell.length_b   1.000
_cell.length_c   1.000
_cell.angle_alpha   90.00
_cell.angle_beta   90.00
_cell.angle_gamma   90.00
#
_symmetry.space_group_name_H-M   'P 1'
#
loop_
_entity.id
_entity.type
_entity.pdbx_description
1 polymer ?
#
loop_
_entity_poly.entity_id
_entity_poly.type
_entity_poly.pdbx_seq_one_letter_code
_entity_poly.pdbx_strand_id
1 'polypeptide(L)'
;MMVQDSSEKGKQELVISYKVKNISKENQGIVAADFFLTDNDEHYFYAKGSLKNINEVLKPGEEKEGKGYYIIPKDLEKADLIYSPINSKEKTTWKNVQFQN
;
A
#
# COMPACT_ATOMS: atom_id res chain seq x y z
N MET A 1 -8.72 1.17 -6.56
CA MET A 1 -8.23 -0.12 -6.00
C MET A 1 -8.94 -1.23 -6.74
N MET A 2 -8.34 -2.41 -6.83
CA MET A 2 -8.92 -3.56 -7.53
C MET A 2 -8.79 -4.79 -6.65
N VAL A 3 -9.85 -5.60 -6.60
CA VAL A 3 -9.86 -6.91 -5.94
C VAL A 3 -9.77 -7.99 -7.00
N GLN A 4 -8.99 -9.04 -6.73
CA GLN A 4 -8.89 -10.23 -7.57
C GLN A 4 -8.78 -11.50 -6.71
N ASP A 5 -9.06 -12.66 -7.31
CA ASP A 5 -8.94 -13.93 -6.60
C ASP A 5 -7.49 -14.22 -6.18
N SER A 6 -7.34 -14.69 -4.95
CA SER A 6 -6.08 -15.23 -4.43
C SER A 6 -6.07 -16.75 -4.55
N SER A 7 -4.87 -17.33 -4.69
CA SER A 7 -4.69 -18.78 -4.55
C SER A 7 -4.83 -19.26 -3.09
N GLU A 8 -4.87 -18.35 -2.11
CA GLU A 8 -5.03 -18.65 -0.70
C GLU A 8 -6.53 -18.76 -0.34
N LYS A 9 -6.97 -19.92 0.18
CA LYS A 9 -8.37 -20.18 0.54
C LYS A 9 -8.86 -19.16 1.58
N GLY A 10 -10.04 -18.57 1.33
CA GLY A 10 -10.65 -17.57 2.21
C GLY A 10 -10.03 -16.17 2.12
N LYS A 11 -9.07 -15.96 1.21
CA LYS A 11 -8.43 -14.67 0.98
C LYS A 11 -8.63 -14.18 -0.44
N GLN A 12 -8.38 -12.90 -0.64
CA GLN A 12 -8.36 -12.21 -1.93
C GLN A 12 -7.11 -11.34 -2.02
N GLU A 13 -6.73 -11.01 -3.24
CA GLU A 13 -5.65 -10.06 -3.49
C GLU A 13 -6.25 -8.69 -3.77
N LEU A 14 -5.84 -7.70 -2.97
CA LEU A 14 -6.16 -6.30 -3.17
C LEU A 14 -4.96 -5.60 -3.81
N VAL A 15 -5.19 -4.99 -4.96
CA VAL A 15 -4.21 -4.20 -5.69
C VAL A 15 -4.50 -2.71 -5.49
N ILE A 16 -3.53 -2.00 -4.93
CA ILE A 16 -3.57 -0.55 -4.75
C ILE A 16 -2.60 0.10 -5.72
N SER A 17 -3.12 0.96 -6.60
CA SER A 17 -2.29 1.82 -7.44
C SER A 17 -1.93 3.10 -6.69
N TYR A 18 -0.66 3.44 -6.69
CA TYR A 18 -0.10 4.63 -6.07
C TYR A 18 0.37 5.62 -7.12
N LYS A 19 0.18 6.91 -6.84
CA LYS A 19 0.90 8.01 -7.47
C LYS A 19 1.67 8.72 -6.38
N VAL A 20 2.99 8.73 -6.47
CA VAL A 20 3.88 9.26 -5.43
C VAL A 20 4.78 10.33 -6.01
N LYS A 21 5.02 11.40 -5.23
CA LYS A 21 5.93 12.49 -5.59
C LYS A 21 6.91 12.72 -4.45
N ASN A 22 8.20 12.81 -4.78
CA ASN A 22 9.20 13.23 -3.80
C ASN A 22 9.16 14.77 -3.67
N ILE A 23 8.64 15.25 -2.54
CA ILE A 23 8.56 16.69 -2.22
C ILE A 23 9.76 17.21 -1.41
N SER A 24 10.73 16.33 -1.12
CA SER A 24 11.93 16.68 -0.36
C SER A 24 13.04 17.25 -1.26
N LYS A 25 14.16 17.63 -0.64
CA LYS A 25 15.38 18.11 -1.34
C LYS A 25 16.41 17.01 -1.59
N GLU A 26 16.13 15.78 -1.15
CA GLU A 26 17.05 14.64 -1.23
C GLU A 26 16.42 13.50 -2.02
N ASN A 27 17.22 12.52 -2.45
CA ASN A 27 16.67 11.30 -3.05
C ASN A 27 15.91 10.50 -1.99
N GLN A 28 14.72 10.01 -2.34
CA GLN A 28 13.86 9.27 -1.42
C GLN A 28 13.52 7.90 -2.00
N GLY A 29 13.82 6.84 -1.24
CA GLY A 29 13.31 5.51 -1.52
C GLY A 29 11.82 5.42 -1.20
N ILE A 30 11.06 4.75 -2.05
CA ILE A 30 9.66 4.39 -1.83
C ILE A 30 9.48 2.90 -2.10
N VAL A 31 8.95 2.19 -1.11
CA VAL A 31 8.69 0.75 -1.19
C VAL A 31 7.26 0.45 -0.74
N ALA A 32 6.66 -0.63 -1.23
CA ALA A 32 5.32 -1.01 -0.79
C ALA A 32 5.22 -1.30 0.71
N ALA A 33 6.33 -1.64 1.39
CA ALA A 33 6.36 -1.81 2.84
C ALA A 33 6.13 -0.50 3.62
N ASP A 34 6.29 0.66 2.97
CA ASP A 34 5.93 1.96 3.56
C ASP A 34 4.40 2.13 3.66
N PHE A 35 3.63 1.26 3.00
CA PHE A 35 2.17 1.27 2.93
C PHE A 35 1.57 -0.02 3.52
N PHE A 36 0.68 0.10 4.49
CA PHE A 36 -0.03 -1.05 5.07
C PHE A 36 -1.48 -0.72 5.37
N LEU A 37 -2.30 -1.76 5.44
CA LEU A 37 -3.72 -1.65 5.76
C LEU A 37 -3.97 -2.10 7.20
N THR A 38 -4.97 -1.52 7.86
CA THR A 38 -5.50 -2.04 9.11
C THR A 38 -7.02 -1.99 9.12
N ASP A 39 -7.67 -3.02 9.65
CA ASP A 39 -9.12 -3.04 9.86
C ASP A 39 -9.56 -2.25 11.11
N ASN A 40 -8.60 -1.69 11.86
CA ASN A 40 -8.75 -1.05 13.16
C ASN A 40 -9.05 -1.99 14.34
N ASP A 41 -9.07 -3.31 14.10
CA ASP A 41 -9.22 -4.36 15.12
C ASP A 41 -7.88 -5.07 15.38
N GLU A 42 -6.78 -4.29 15.34
CA GLU A 42 -5.38 -4.73 15.52
C GLU A 42 -4.81 -5.64 14.41
N HIS A 43 -5.58 -5.95 13.36
CA HIS A 43 -5.02 -6.66 12.20
C HIS A 43 -4.30 -5.68 11.26
N TYR A 44 -3.13 -6.09 10.79
CA TYR A 44 -2.32 -5.36 9.82
C TYR A 44 -2.06 -6.22 8.59
N PHE A 45 -2.31 -5.66 7.41
CA PHE A 45 -2.06 -6.31 6.13
C PHE A 45 -0.93 -5.58 5.40
N TYR A 46 0.16 -6.30 5.15
CA TYR A 46 1.35 -5.79 4.48
C TYR A 46 1.39 -6.25 3.03
N ALA A 47 2.13 -5.51 2.20
CA ALA A 47 2.33 -5.89 0.82
C ALA A 47 3.07 -7.23 0.72
N LYS A 48 2.58 -8.13 -0.14
CA LYS A 48 3.18 -9.46 -0.36
C LYS A 48 4.49 -9.30 -1.14
N GLY A 49 5.61 -9.54 -0.46
CA GLY A 49 6.94 -9.30 -1.02
C GLY A 49 7.30 -10.12 -2.26
N SER A 50 6.62 -11.24 -2.53
CA SER A 50 6.83 -12.06 -3.73
C SER A 50 6.22 -11.45 -5.01
N LEU A 51 5.40 -10.40 -4.89
CA LEU A 51 4.75 -9.74 -6.02
C LEU A 51 5.52 -8.49 -6.45
N LYS A 52 5.28 -8.04 -7.69
CA LYS A 52 5.98 -6.90 -8.29
C LYS A 52 5.46 -5.56 -7.76
N ASN A 53 5.82 -5.26 -6.52
CA ASN A 53 5.46 -4.05 -5.81
C ASN A 53 6.25 -2.80 -6.30
N ILE A 54 5.78 -1.60 -5.95
CA ILE A 54 6.58 -0.38 -6.07
C ILE A 54 7.86 -0.52 -5.24
N ASN A 55 8.99 -0.23 -5.88
CA ASN A 55 10.32 -0.23 -5.29
C ASN A 55 11.21 0.67 -6.14
N GLU A 56 11.26 1.95 -5.79
CA GLU A 56 11.88 2.99 -6.60
C GLU A 56 12.67 3.96 -5.71
N VAL A 57 13.63 4.67 -6.32
CA VAL A 57 14.31 5.81 -5.70
C VAL A 57 13.97 7.04 -6.52
N LEU A 58 13.25 7.99 -5.92
CA LEU A 58 12.79 9.21 -6.58
C LEU A 58 13.72 10.36 -6.28
N LYS A 59 14.13 11.10 -7.31
CA LYS A 59 14.85 12.37 -7.17
C LYS A 59 13.92 13.48 -6.66
N PRO A 60 14.44 14.59 -6.12
CA PRO A 60 13.63 15.75 -5.75
C PRO A 60 12.69 16.20 -6.87
N GLY A 61 11.40 16.30 -6.56
CA GLY A 61 10.34 16.69 -7.49
C GLY A 61 9.85 15.60 -8.44
N GLU A 62 10.51 14.44 -8.50
CA GLU A 62 10.11 13.32 -9.35
C GLU A 62 8.78 12.73 -8.90
N GLU A 63 7.99 12.28 -9.88
CA GLU A 63 6.70 11.63 -9.68
C GLU A 63 6.71 10.26 -10.34
N LYS A 64 6.14 9.26 -9.67
CA LYS A 64 6.12 7.87 -10.13
C LYS A 64 4.79 7.22 -9.83
N GLU A 65 4.39 6.31 -10.69
CA GLU A 65 3.28 5.41 -10.45
C GLU A 65 3.79 4.00 -10.13
N GLY A 66 3.08 3.31 -9.24
CA GLY A 66 3.41 1.95 -8.86
C GLY A 66 2.23 1.25 -8.20
N LYS A 67 2.44 0.00 -7.81
CA LYS A 67 1.38 -0.82 -7.19
C LYS A 67 1.86 -1.45 -5.90
N GLY A 68 0.95 -1.62 -4.96
CA GLY A 68 1.10 -2.49 -3.80
C GLY A 68 0.08 -3.62 -3.89
N TYR A 69 0.51 -4.83 -3.54
CA TYR A 69 -0.31 -6.02 -3.61
C TYR A 69 -0.48 -6.62 -2.22
N TYR A 70 -1.71 -6.74 -1.75
CA TYR A 70 -2.05 -7.14 -0.39
C TYR A 70 -2.88 -8.40 -0.43
N ILE A 71 -2.65 -9.32 0.51
CA ILE A 71 -3.54 -10.47 0.70
C ILE A 71 -4.42 -10.18 1.91
N ILE A 72 -5.71 -10.06 1.67
CA ILE A 72 -6.71 -9.69 2.69
C ILE A 72 -7.80 -10.76 2.79
N PRO A 73 -8.54 -10.84 3.91
CA PRO A 73 -9.73 -11.68 4.02
C PRO A 73 -10.79 -11.36 2.95
N LYS A 74 -11.54 -12.36 2.49
CA LYS A 74 -12.62 -12.16 1.50
C LYS A 74 -13.79 -11.32 2.01
N ASP A 75 -13.99 -11.29 3.31
CA ASP A 75 -15.03 -10.54 4.03
C ASP A 75 -14.56 -9.15 4.50
N LEU A 76 -13.31 -8.76 4.24
CA LEU A 76 -12.83 -7.42 4.56
C LEU A 76 -13.42 -6.39 3.57
N GLU A 77 -14.39 -5.60 4.02
CA GLU A 77 -15.06 -4.58 3.19
C GLU A 77 -14.31 -3.24 3.15
N LYS A 78 -13.64 -2.90 4.25
CA LYS A 78 -12.94 -1.62 4.43
C LYS A 78 -11.70 -1.77 5.29
N ALA A 79 -10.73 -0.88 5.08
CA ALA A 79 -9.58 -0.72 5.96
C ALA A 79 -9.06 0.72 5.93
N ASP A 80 -8.26 1.08 6.92
CA ASP A 80 -7.44 2.29 6.86
C ASP A 80 -6.15 1.97 6.09
N LEU A 81 -5.82 2.78 5.09
CA LEU A 81 -4.52 2.73 4.41
C LEU A 81 -3.57 3.71 5.09
N ILE A 82 -2.43 3.22 5.57
CA ILE A 82 -1.44 4.00 6.28
C ILE A 82 -0.17 4.07 5.43
N TYR A 83 0.33 5.30 5.23
CA TYR A 83 1.68 5.55 4.75
C TYR A 83 2.55 6.00 5.92
N SER A 84 3.59 5.22 6.22
CA SER A 84 4.55 5.51 7.31
C SER A 84 5.94 4.97 6.95
N PRO A 85 6.66 5.64 6.04
CA PRO A 85 8.01 5.26 5.64
C PRO A 85 9.00 5.31 6.81
N ILE A 86 9.97 4.40 6.84
CA ILE A 86 10.97 4.32 7.92
C ILE A 86 11.91 5.55 7.92
N ASN A 87 12.25 6.04 6.72
CA ASN A 87 13.26 7.10 6.54
C ASN A 87 12.68 8.51 6.41
N SER A 88 11.40 8.70 6.77
CA SER A 88 10.76 10.02 6.72
C SER A 88 9.80 10.23 7.89
N LYS A 89 9.58 11.50 8.25
CA LYS A 89 8.59 11.91 9.25
C LYS A 89 7.18 12.08 8.66
N GLU A 90 7.09 12.12 7.32
CA GLU A 90 5.82 12.20 6.62
C GLU A 90 4.98 10.96 6.89
N LYS A 91 3.77 11.16 7.40
CA LYS A 91 2.81 10.10 7.66
C LYS A 91 1.43 10.57 7.26
N THR A 92 0.64 9.67 6.71
CA THR A 92 -0.76 9.94 6.43
C THR A 92 -1.58 8.68 6.53
N THR A 93 -2.87 8.85 6.79
CA THR A 93 -3.84 7.76 6.92
C THR A 93 -5.08 8.12 6.13
N TRP A 94 -5.43 7.28 5.18
CA TRP A 94 -6.73 7.33 4.50
C TRP A 94 -7.68 6.37 5.22
N LYS A 95 -8.69 6.93 5.88
CA LYS A 95 -9.61 6.15 6.73
C LYS A 95 -10.74 5.52 5.96
N ASN A 96 -11.21 4.34 6.41
CA ASN A 96 -12.37 3.63 5.87
C ASN A 96 -12.35 3.49 4.35
N VAL A 97 -11.19 3.18 3.78
CA VAL A 97 -11.09 2.93 2.34
C VAL A 97 -11.84 1.65 2.02
N GLN A 98 -12.80 1.76 1.11
CA GLN A 98 -13.63 0.64 0.67
C GLN A 98 -13.02 -0.03 -0.57
N PHE A 99 -13.17 -1.35 -0.64
CA PHE A 99 -12.73 -2.16 -1.77
C PHE A 99 -13.94 -2.54 -2.61
N GLN A 100 -13.92 -2.19 -3.89
CA GLN A 100 -14.98 -2.61 -4.81
C GLN A 100 -14.70 -4.06 -5.22
N ASN A 101 -15.67 -4.93 -4.95
CA ASN A 101 -15.80 -6.24 -5.61
C ASN A 101 -16.44 -6.07 -6.99
#